data_AF-A0A8K0A6A7-F1
#
_entry.id   AF-A0A8K0A6A7-F1
#
_cell.length_a   1.000
_cell.length_b   1.000
_cell.length_c   1.000
_cell.angle_alpha   90.00
_cell.angle_beta   90.00
_cell.angle_gamma   90.00
#
_symmetry.space_group_name_H-M   'P 1'
#
loop_
_entity.id
_entity.type
_entity.pdbx_description
1 polymer ?
#
loop_
_entity_poly.entity_id
_entity_poly.type
_entity_poly.pdbx_seq_one_letter_code
_entity_poly.pdbx_strand_id
1 'polypeptide(L)'
;MRCALLVLLLAVLAAGSHFRGVTISWSSDKNTPGLVNFAFRVAWRLSSSSNGCTQQRITDGILHGSTTSDDKWSTNEDGELSTTQYYCTDFSADEDWATGGNTFSYTFNDNRTREV
;
A
#
# COMPACT_ATOMS: atom_id res chain seq x y z
N MET A 1 29.65 28.03 -9.92
CA MET A 1 28.34 28.59 -9.50
C MET A 1 27.14 28.07 -10.31
N ARG A 2 27.26 27.71 -11.60
CA ARG A 2 26.13 27.20 -12.41
C ARG A 2 25.67 25.76 -12.07
N CYS A 3 26.56 24.89 -11.61
CA CYS A 3 26.22 23.50 -11.26
C CYS A 3 25.43 23.37 -9.95
N ALA A 4 25.68 24.23 -8.96
CA ALA A 4 24.98 24.18 -7.67
C ALA A 4 23.48 24.51 -7.81
N LEU A 5 23.12 25.40 -8.74
CA LEU A 5 21.73 25.74 -9.04
C LEU A 5 20.98 24.55 -9.67
N LEU A 6 21.66 23.79 -10.52
CA LEU A 6 21.13 22.59 -11.17
C LEU A 6 20.89 21.45 -10.17
N VAL A 7 21.80 21.26 -9.21
CA VAL A 7 21.62 20.28 -8.12
C VAL A 7 20.46 20.65 -7.21
N LEU A 8 20.29 21.95 -6.87
CA LEU A 8 19.12 22.40 -6.12
C LEU A 8 17.81 22.21 -6.90
N LEU A 9 17.77 22.51 -8.20
CA LEU A 9 16.58 22.28 -9.03
C LEU A 9 16.20 20.80 -9.13
N LEU A 10 17.19 19.91 -9.28
CA LEU A 10 16.96 18.47 -9.33
C LEU A 10 16.54 17.89 -7.98
N ALA A 11 16.99 18.46 -6.86
CA ALA A 11 16.57 18.04 -5.52
C ALA A 11 15.08 18.36 -5.25
N VAL A 12 14.53 19.44 -5.82
CA VAL A 12 13.10 19.74 -5.72
C VAL A 12 12.25 18.77 -6.56
N LEU A 13 12.77 18.31 -7.70
CA LEU A 13 12.14 17.28 -8.55
C LEU A 13 12.22 15.87 -7.93
N ALA A 14 13.19 15.65 -7.04
CA ALA A 14 13.35 14.42 -6.26
C ALA A 14 12.51 14.41 -4.96
N ALA A 15 11.54 15.31 -4.81
CA ALA A 15 10.52 15.24 -3.77
C ALA A 15 9.75 13.92 -3.96
N GLY A 16 10.20 12.91 -3.22
CA GLY A 16 9.83 11.50 -3.38
C GLY A 16 8.33 11.27 -3.41
N SER A 17 7.96 10.21 -4.13
CA SER A 17 6.61 9.69 -4.28
C SER A 17 5.81 9.72 -2.99
N HIS A 18 4.50 9.94 -3.11
CA HIS A 18 3.54 9.90 -1.99
C HIS A 18 3.65 8.56 -1.22
N PHE A 19 4.04 7.51 -1.95
CA PHE A 19 4.36 6.18 -1.47
C PHE A 19 5.78 6.08 -0.87
N ARG A 20 5.88 5.54 0.35
CA ARG A 20 7.16 5.32 1.05
C ARG A 20 7.59 3.85 1.09
N GLY A 21 6.70 2.90 0.79
CA GLY A 21 7.03 1.49 0.68
C GLY A 21 5.89 0.55 1.06
N VAL A 22 6.05 -0.73 0.72
CA VAL A 22 5.14 -1.80 1.12
C VAL A 22 5.92 -3.06 1.45
N THR A 23 5.44 -3.81 2.44
CA THR A 23 5.76 -5.22 2.63
C THR A 23 4.49 -6.02 2.50
N ILE A 24 4.53 -7.11 1.73
CA ILE A 24 3.41 -8.03 1.56
C ILE A 24 3.91 -9.45 1.82
N SER A 25 3.07 -10.23 2.48
CA SER A 25 3.28 -11.64 2.78
C SER A 25 2.02 -12.42 2.44
N TRP A 26 2.17 -13.68 2.05
CA TRP A 26 1.04 -14.51 1.66
C TRP A 26 1.26 -15.98 2.01
N SER A 27 0.17 -16.72 2.15
CA SER A 27 0.18 -18.17 2.34
C SER A 27 -1.06 -18.80 1.74
N SER A 28 -0.92 -19.99 1.15
CA SER A 28 -2.06 -20.77 0.69
C SER A 28 -2.89 -21.28 1.88
N ASP A 29 -4.20 -21.28 1.74
CA ASP A 29 -5.08 -21.93 2.69
C ASP A 29 -4.90 -23.45 2.66
N LYS A 30 -4.96 -24.09 3.83
CA LYS A 30 -4.74 -25.54 3.95
C LYS A 30 -5.98 -26.36 3.57
N ASN A 31 -7.16 -25.77 3.63
CA ASN A 31 -8.44 -26.47 3.51
C ASN A 31 -9.16 -26.12 2.20
N THR A 32 -8.81 -25.00 1.58
CA THR A 32 -9.52 -24.44 0.43
C THR A 32 -8.56 -24.29 -0.76
N PRO A 33 -8.64 -25.18 -1.76
CA PRO A 33 -7.81 -25.08 -2.96
C PRO A 33 -7.94 -23.72 -3.65
N GLY A 34 -6.82 -23.16 -4.09
CA GLY A 34 -6.76 -21.86 -4.77
C GLY A 34 -6.89 -20.63 -3.87
N LEU A 35 -7.33 -20.78 -2.61
CA LEU A 35 -7.43 -19.66 -1.67
C LEU A 35 -6.04 -19.28 -1.15
N VAL A 36 -5.68 -18.01 -1.27
CA VAL A 36 -4.45 -17.43 -0.74
C VAL A 36 -4.80 -16.28 0.21
N ASN A 37 -4.21 -16.32 1.40
CA ASN A 37 -4.35 -15.30 2.42
C ASN A 37 -3.17 -14.33 2.34
N PHE A 38 -3.46 -13.05 2.18
CA PHE A 38 -2.48 -11.97 2.08
C PHE A 38 -2.51 -11.10 3.35
N ALA A 39 -1.35 -10.64 3.75
CA ALA A 39 -1.17 -9.63 4.78
C ALA A 39 -0.14 -8.62 4.30
N PHE A 40 -0.46 -7.33 4.39
CA PHE A 40 0.42 -6.27 3.93
C PHE A 40 0.54 -5.13 4.94
N ARG A 41 1.66 -4.42 4.85
CA ARG A 41 1.93 -3.15 5.53
C ARG A 41 2.42 -2.12 4.53
N VAL A 42 1.76 -0.97 4.48
CA VAL A 42 2.11 0.16 3.62
C VAL A 42 2.61 1.34 4.43
N ALA A 43 3.46 2.14 3.82
CA ALA A 43 3.87 3.44 4.34
C ALA A 43 3.65 4.52 3.29
N TRP A 44 3.11 5.64 3.72
CA TRP A 44 2.81 6.80 2.91
C TRP A 44 3.38 8.06 3.55
N ARG A 45 3.56 9.09 2.74
CA ARG A 45 3.81 10.44 3.24
C ARG A 45 2.53 11.00 3.86
N LEU A 46 2.59 11.52 5.09
CA LEU A 46 1.39 11.94 5.82
C LEU A 46 0.68 13.11 5.13
N SER A 47 1.46 14.10 4.67
CA SER A 47 0.96 15.30 3.97
C SER A 47 0.38 14.99 2.58
N SER A 48 0.54 13.77 2.09
CA SER A 48 0.15 13.36 0.73
C SER A 48 -1.28 12.85 0.66
N SER A 49 -1.82 12.41 1.79
CA SER A 49 -3.21 12.05 1.96
C SER A 49 -3.97 13.26 2.51
N SER A 50 -4.98 13.73 1.77
CA SER A 50 -5.91 14.79 2.23
C SER A 50 -6.67 14.44 3.52
N ASN A 51 -6.53 13.19 3.98
CA ASN A 51 -7.19 12.57 5.11
C ASN A 51 -6.24 11.55 5.76
N GLY A 52 -5.01 11.92 6.11
CA GLY A 52 -3.99 10.99 6.60
C GLY A 52 -4.31 10.29 7.92
N CYS A 53 -3.40 9.43 8.36
CA CYS A 53 -3.50 8.77 9.66
C CYS A 53 -3.44 9.81 10.80
N THR A 54 -4.34 9.65 11.77
CA THR A 54 -4.37 10.44 13.00
C THR A 54 -4.53 9.51 14.18
N GLN A 55 -4.23 10.00 15.38
CA GLN A 55 -4.44 9.22 16.61
C GLN A 55 -5.89 8.72 16.73
N GLN A 56 -6.87 9.57 16.36
CA GLN A 56 -8.28 9.19 16.40
C GLN A 56 -8.58 8.02 15.46
N ARG A 57 -8.04 8.04 14.23
CA ARG A 57 -8.26 6.96 13.25
C ARG A 57 -7.62 5.63 13.65
N ILE A 58 -6.46 5.70 14.31
CA ILE A 58 -5.83 4.51 14.90
C ILE A 58 -6.73 3.95 16.00
N THR A 59 -7.21 4.81 16.92
CA THR A 59 -8.09 4.40 18.02
C THR A 59 -9.42 3.82 17.53
N ASP A 60 -10.03 4.44 16.52
CA ASP A 60 -11.32 4.01 15.98
C ASP A 60 -11.21 2.79 15.05
N GLY A 61 -9.99 2.41 14.64
CA GLY A 61 -9.78 1.30 13.72
C GLY A 61 -10.46 1.52 12.37
N ILE A 62 -10.42 2.75 11.84
CA ILE A 62 -11.12 3.08 10.59
C ILE A 62 -10.26 2.70 9.39
N LEU A 63 -10.90 2.03 8.42
CA LEU A 63 -10.26 1.66 7.16
C LEU A 63 -9.97 2.92 6.33
N HIS A 64 -8.72 3.05 5.89
CA HIS A 64 -8.19 4.20 5.17
C HIS A 64 -7.70 3.81 3.77
N GLY A 65 -7.66 4.77 2.84
CA GLY A 65 -7.34 4.53 1.43
C GLY A 65 -8.57 4.62 0.53
N SER A 66 -8.35 4.65 -0.78
CA SER A 66 -9.42 4.77 -1.76
C SER A 66 -10.08 3.41 -2.06
N THR A 67 -11.33 3.46 -2.50
CA THR A 67 -12.05 2.32 -3.10
C THR A 67 -12.05 2.39 -4.64
N THR A 68 -11.41 3.40 -5.23
CA THR A 68 -11.38 3.61 -6.68
C THR A 68 -10.53 2.55 -7.39
N SER A 69 -10.75 2.37 -8.69
CA SER A 69 -10.05 1.39 -9.54
C SER A 69 -8.54 1.48 -9.48
N ASP A 70 -8.01 2.67 -9.22
CA ASP A 70 -6.57 2.96 -9.34
C ASP A 70 -5.78 2.55 -8.08
N ASP A 71 -6.47 2.17 -7.00
CA ASP A 71 -5.90 1.84 -5.69
C ASP A 71 -6.22 0.40 -5.28
N LYS A 72 -5.79 -0.55 -6.12
CA LYS A 72 -6.12 -1.98 -5.99
C LYS A 72 -4.90 -2.87 -6.09
N TRP A 73 -4.87 -3.93 -5.29
CA TRP A 73 -4.01 -5.07 -5.50
C TRP A 73 -4.50 -5.82 -6.74
N SER A 74 -3.64 -6.01 -7.73
CA SER A 74 -4.01 -6.66 -8.98
C SER A 74 -2.89 -7.52 -9.55
N THR A 75 -3.26 -8.48 -10.40
CA THR A 75 -2.34 -9.19 -11.28
C THR A 75 -2.78 -9.01 -12.73
N ASN A 76 -1.86 -9.22 -13.67
CA ASN A 76 -2.20 -9.16 -15.11
C ASN A 76 -3.26 -10.20 -15.50
N GLU A 77 -3.34 -11.30 -14.77
CA GLU A 77 -4.09 -12.50 -15.15
C GLU A 77 -5.47 -12.60 -14.48
N ASP A 78 -5.62 -12.02 -13.29
CA ASP A 78 -6.83 -12.07 -12.48
C ASP A 78 -7.52 -10.72 -12.36
N GLY A 79 -6.85 -9.64 -12.80
CA GLY A 79 -7.32 -8.29 -12.58
C GLY A 79 -7.24 -7.94 -11.10
N GLU A 80 -8.32 -7.37 -10.57
CA GLU A 80 -8.41 -6.94 -9.18
C GLU A 80 -8.48 -8.13 -8.21
N LEU A 81 -7.56 -8.15 -7.25
CA LEU A 81 -7.57 -9.06 -6.12
C LEU A 81 -8.29 -8.46 -4.91
N SER A 82 -8.00 -7.19 -4.59
CA SER A 82 -8.54 -6.49 -3.43
C SER A 82 -8.26 -4.98 -3.50
N THR A 83 -8.93 -4.18 -2.68
CA THR A 83 -8.59 -2.76 -2.50
C THR A 83 -7.28 -2.63 -1.71
N THR A 84 -6.53 -1.55 -1.90
CA THR A 84 -5.33 -1.26 -1.08
C THR A 84 -5.68 -0.59 0.25
N GLN A 85 -6.94 -0.65 0.68
CA GLN A 85 -7.38 0.00 1.90
C GLN A 85 -6.76 -0.66 3.13
N TYR A 86 -6.36 0.16 4.10
CA TYR A 86 -5.58 -0.26 5.24
C TYR A 86 -6.00 0.43 6.53
N TYR A 87 -5.78 -0.24 7.65
CA TYR A 87 -5.94 0.36 8.97
C TYR A 87 -4.65 1.07 9.35
N CYS A 88 -4.74 2.35 9.71
CA CYS A 88 -3.61 3.09 10.27
C CYS A 88 -3.13 2.41 11.55
N THR A 89 -1.82 2.20 11.66
CA THR A 89 -1.21 1.67 12.89
C THR A 89 -0.30 2.68 13.55
N ASP A 90 0.32 3.59 12.78
CA ASP A 90 1.21 4.60 13.33
C ASP A 90 1.39 5.78 12.35
N PHE A 91 1.84 6.93 12.86
CA PHE A 91 2.20 8.10 12.06
C PHE A 91 3.15 9.04 12.82
N SER A 92 3.91 9.84 12.06
CA SER A 92 4.70 10.96 12.57
C SER A 92 4.40 12.21 11.76
N ALA A 93 3.83 13.21 12.42
CA ALA A 93 3.62 14.53 11.81
C ALA A 93 4.94 15.27 11.58
N ASP A 94 5.89 15.12 12.50
CA ASP A 94 7.20 15.78 12.45
C ASP A 94 8.09 15.21 11.32
N GLU A 95 8.00 13.90 11.08
CA GLU A 95 8.77 13.22 10.02
C GLU A 95 7.93 12.96 8.74
N ASP A 96 6.69 13.43 8.73
CA ASP A 96 5.78 13.40 7.57
C ASP A 96 5.56 11.98 7.00
N TRP A 97 5.28 11.01 7.86
CA TRP A 97 4.97 9.63 7.46
C TRP A 97 3.78 9.04 8.20
N ALA A 98 3.12 8.09 7.54
CA ALA A 98 2.04 7.28 8.09
C ALA A 98 2.24 5.83 7.66
N THR A 99 1.87 4.88 8.51
CA THR A 99 1.90 3.45 8.18
C THR A 99 0.66 2.73 8.70
N GLY A 100 0.35 1.64 8.03
CA GLY A 100 -0.75 0.78 8.39
C GLY A 100 -0.74 -0.51 7.59
N GLY A 101 -1.75 -1.34 7.81
CA GLY A 101 -1.82 -2.62 7.15
C GLY A 101 -3.22 -3.19 7.09
N ASN A 102 -3.37 -4.23 6.29
CA ASN A 102 -4.59 -5.00 6.20
C ASN A 102 -4.30 -6.42 5.76
N THR A 103 -5.33 -7.24 5.83
CA THR A 103 -5.36 -8.60 5.32
C THR A 103 -6.50 -8.75 4.34
N PHE A 104 -6.31 -9.55 3.30
CA PHE A 104 -7.38 -9.98 2.41
C PHE A 104 -7.11 -11.41 1.95
N SER A 105 -8.14 -12.08 1.43
CA SER A 105 -7.99 -13.39 0.82
C SER A 105 -8.51 -13.35 -0.60
N TYR A 106 -7.88 -14.11 -1.50
CA TYR A 106 -8.27 -14.22 -2.89
C TYR A 106 -8.21 -15.68 -3.34
N THR A 107 -9.23 -16.12 -4.09
CA THR A 107 -9.28 -17.47 -4.65
C THR A 107 -8.86 -17.43 -6.12
N PHE A 108 -7.68 -17.97 -6.41
CA PHE A 108 -7.23 -18.18 -7.78
C PHE A 108 -7.97 -19.36 -8.40
N ASN A 109 -8.50 -19.17 -9.61
CA ASN A 109 -9.15 -20.25 -10.36
C ASN A 109 -8.08 -21.11 -11.05
N ASP A 110 -8.08 -22.41 -10.77
CA ASP A 110 -7.01 -23.38 -11.10
C ASP A 110 -6.93 -23.78 -12.59
N ASN A 111 -7.44 -22.96 -13.52
CA ASN A 111 -7.41 -23.27 -14.95
C ASN A 111 -6.06 -22.98 -15.64
N ARG A 112 -5.00 -22.68 -14.89
CA ARG A 112 -3.72 -22.25 -15.46
C ARG A 112 -2.56 -23.12 -14.99
N THR A 113 -1.84 -23.66 -15.98
CA THR A 113 -0.61 -24.44 -15.82
C THR A 113 0.43 -23.63 -15.04
N ARG A 114 0.92 -24.22 -13.95
CA ARG A 114 2.01 -23.68 -13.14
C ARG A 114 3.29 -23.64 -13.96
N GLU A 115 3.65 -22.49 -14.51
CA GLU A 115 5.04 -22.24 -14.87
C GLU A 115 5.78 -21.78 -13.61
N VAL A 116 6.67 -22.66 -13.14
CA VAL A 116 7.67 -22.39 -12.10
C VAL A 116 8.97 -22.01 -12.78
#